data_AF-A0A7V1RFX9-F1
#
_entry.id   AF-A0A7V1RFX9-F1
#
_cell.length_a   1.000
_cell.length_b   1.000
_cell.length_c   1.000
_cell.angle_alpha   90.00
_cell.angle_beta   90.00
_cell.angle_gamma   90.00
#
_symmetry.space_group_name_H-M   'P 1'
#
loop_
_entity.id
_entity.type
_entity.pdbx_description
1 polymer ?
#
loop_
_entity_poly.entity_id
_entity_poly.type
_entity_poly.pdbx_seq_one_letter_code
_entity_poly.pdbx_strand_id
1 'polypeptide(L)'
;MKRHPALEPFSRDHNTGLILARALIEKRPDAGEDLLRAWQSELKDHFREEERLLAPLATRESAFRLRQEHARIADLVARLPASGPALGTALEQHIRWEERQFFPEIQATAPEEALRLLSAETDRLEERRWEHGANRRRLVQLRRLRMR
;
A
#
# COMPACT_ATOMS: atom_id res chain seq x y z
N MET A 1 -3.26 16.63 5.27
CA MET A 1 -3.60 16.86 3.84
C MET A 1 -4.61 15.78 3.44
N LYS A 2 -5.70 16.14 2.75
CA LYS A 2 -6.61 15.10 2.20
C LYS A 2 -5.93 14.41 1.03
N ARG A 3 -6.03 13.08 0.96
CA ARG A 3 -5.53 12.33 -0.19
C ARG A 3 -6.41 12.57 -1.41
N HIS A 4 -5.79 12.56 -2.59
CA HIS A 4 -6.52 12.46 -3.83
C HIS A 4 -7.31 11.14 -3.84
N PRO A 5 -8.58 11.11 -4.28
CA PRO A 5 -9.41 9.90 -4.26
C PRO A 5 -8.75 8.66 -4.91
N ALA A 6 -7.96 8.87 -5.97
CA ALA A 6 -7.24 7.81 -6.66
C ALA A 6 -6.15 7.12 -5.79
N LEU A 7 -5.65 7.78 -4.74
CA LEU A 7 -4.63 7.25 -3.83
C LEU A 7 -5.21 6.67 -2.52
N GLU A 8 -6.47 6.96 -2.22
CA GLU A 8 -7.14 6.47 -1.00
C GLU A 8 -7.14 4.94 -0.85
N PRO A 9 -7.26 4.11 -1.92
CA PRO A 9 -7.17 2.66 -1.80
C PRO A 9 -5.86 2.16 -1.20
N PHE A 10 -4.73 2.65 -1.72
CA PHE A 10 -3.40 2.28 -1.23
C PHE A 10 -3.22 2.69 0.24
N SER A 11 -3.57 3.95 0.55
CA SER A 11 -3.55 4.47 1.92
C SER A 11 -4.43 3.67 2.90
N ARG A 12 -5.54 3.08 2.44
CA ARG A 12 -6.43 2.27 3.28
C ARG A 12 -5.80 0.93 3.65
N ASP A 13 -5.11 0.30 2.71
CA ASP A 13 -4.43 -0.98 2.93
C ASP A 13 -3.28 -0.83 3.96
N HIS A 14 -2.67 0.36 4.06
CA HIS A 14 -1.60 0.65 5.02
C HIS A 14 -1.96 0.44 6.49
N ASN A 15 -3.24 0.55 6.88
CA ASN A 15 -3.63 0.38 8.27
C ASN A 15 -3.28 -1.04 8.78
N THR A 16 -3.61 -2.06 7.98
CA THR A 16 -3.27 -3.44 8.33
C THR A 16 -1.76 -3.64 8.38
N GLY A 17 -1.03 -3.10 7.41
CA GLY A 17 0.43 -3.12 7.38
C GLY A 17 1.07 -2.52 8.64
N LEU A 18 0.57 -1.37 9.13
CA LEU A 18 1.08 -0.72 10.34
C LEU A 18 0.79 -1.52 11.61
N ILE A 19 -0.38 -2.15 11.71
CA ILE A 19 -0.73 -3.01 12.85
C ILE A 19 0.23 -4.21 12.92
N LEU A 20 0.46 -4.88 11.78
CA LEU A 20 1.36 -6.02 11.67
C LEU A 20 2.81 -5.62 11.93
N ALA A 21 3.25 -4.50 11.36
CA ALA A 21 4.58 -3.94 11.60
C ALA A 21 4.83 -3.71 13.10
N ARG A 22 3.85 -3.11 13.79
CA ARG A 22 3.93 -2.88 15.23
C ARG A 22 4.00 -4.18 16.03
N ALA A 23 3.17 -5.17 15.68
CA ALA A 23 3.18 -6.47 16.33
C ALA A 23 4.54 -7.18 16.21
N LEU A 24 5.17 -7.11 15.02
CA LEU A 24 6.51 -7.65 14.78
C LEU A 24 7.61 -6.93 15.59
N ILE A 25 7.55 -5.60 15.64
CA ILE A 25 8.51 -4.79 16.44
C ILE A 25 8.41 -5.15 17.92
N GLU A 26 7.18 -5.30 18.43
CA GLU A 26 6.90 -5.67 19.82
C GLU A 26 7.10 -7.16 20.11
N LYS A 27 7.43 -7.96 19.09
CA LYS A 27 7.60 -9.42 19.19
C LYS A 27 6.39 -10.11 19.80
N ARG A 28 5.18 -9.67 19.42
CA ARG A 28 3.95 -10.32 19.88
C ARG A 28 3.92 -11.78 19.40
N PRO A 29 3.30 -12.69 20.17
CA PRO A 29 3.03 -14.05 19.71
C PRO A 29 2.33 -14.02 18.35
N ASP A 30 2.64 -14.99 17.49
CA ASP A 30 2.02 -15.23 16.18
C ASP A 30 2.17 -14.10 15.14
N ALA A 31 2.81 -12.98 15.47
CA ALA A 31 2.96 -11.82 14.57
C ALA A 31 3.63 -12.18 13.24
N GLY A 32 4.57 -13.13 13.26
CA GLY A 32 5.20 -13.65 12.03
C GLY A 32 4.22 -14.42 11.15
N GLU A 33 3.35 -15.25 11.75
CA GLU A 33 2.34 -16.01 11.01
C GLU A 33 1.22 -15.11 10.49
N ASP A 34 0.76 -14.16 11.31
CA ASP A 34 -0.20 -13.14 10.90
C ASP A 34 0.32 -12.35 9.69
N LEU A 35 1.59 -11.93 9.73
CA LEU A 35 2.19 -11.26 8.60
C LEU A 35 2.31 -12.17 7.38
N LEU A 36 2.67 -13.45 7.53
CA LEU A 36 2.72 -14.38 6.40
C LEU A 36 1.34 -14.58 5.76
N ARG A 37 0.27 -14.64 6.56
CA ARG A 37 -1.11 -14.69 6.05
C ARG A 37 -1.44 -13.42 5.26
N ALA A 38 -1.21 -12.24 5.85
CA ALA A 38 -1.43 -10.96 5.18
C ALA A 38 -0.56 -10.77 3.93
N TRP A 39 0.66 -11.30 3.93
CA TRP A 39 1.55 -11.26 2.77
C TRP A 39 0.95 -11.98 1.56
N GLN A 40 0.38 -13.16 1.78
CA GLN A 40 -0.23 -13.95 0.71
C GLN A 40 -1.58 -13.38 0.27
N SER A 41 -2.37 -12.82 1.18
CA SER A 41 -3.72 -12.35 0.87
C SER A 41 -3.78 -10.93 0.31
N GLU A 42 -2.90 -10.02 0.76
CA GLU A 42 -3.05 -8.58 0.48
C GLU A 42 -1.73 -7.83 0.23
N LEU A 43 -0.72 -7.93 1.09
CA LEU A 43 0.45 -7.02 1.01
C LEU A 43 1.26 -7.20 -0.27
N LYS A 44 1.40 -8.44 -0.76
CA LYS A 44 2.11 -8.70 -2.01
C LYS A 44 1.37 -8.14 -3.23
N ASP A 45 0.04 -8.21 -3.25
CA ASP A 45 -0.78 -7.60 -4.31
C ASP A 45 -0.74 -6.08 -4.22
N HIS A 46 -0.78 -5.53 -3.00
CA HIS A 46 -0.64 -4.10 -2.74
C HIS A 46 0.66 -3.53 -3.34
N PHE A 47 1.81 -4.08 -3.00
CA PHE A 47 3.11 -3.65 -3.56
C PHE A 47 3.17 -3.76 -5.09
N ARG A 48 2.62 -4.86 -5.64
CA ARG A 48 2.56 -5.05 -7.10
C ARG A 48 1.74 -3.95 -7.76
N GLU A 49 0.60 -3.57 -7.18
CA GLU A 49 -0.27 -2.55 -7.75
C GLU A 49 0.32 -1.15 -7.60
N GLU A 50 1.07 -0.86 -6.53
CA GLU A 50 1.84 0.38 -6.40
C GLU A 50 2.93 0.50 -7.45
N GLU A 51 3.70 -0.57 -7.66
CA GLU A 51 4.70 -0.59 -8.73
C GLU A 51 4.08 -0.46 -10.13
N ARG A 52 2.90 -1.04 -10.35
CA ARG A 52 2.20 -0.98 -11.63
C ARG A 52 1.57 0.38 -11.89
N LEU A 53 0.93 0.97 -10.88
CA LEU A 53 0.05 2.13 -11.04
C LEU A 53 0.69 3.44 -10.57
N LEU A 54 1.49 3.42 -9.51
CA LEU A 54 2.05 4.62 -8.89
C LEU A 54 3.47 4.90 -9.37
N ALA A 55 4.32 3.88 -9.54
CA ALA A 55 5.68 4.08 -10.00
C ALA A 55 5.80 4.80 -11.36
N PRO A 56 4.90 4.60 -12.35
CA PRO A 56 4.93 5.36 -13.61
C PRO A 56 4.60 6.84 -13.46
N LEU A 57 3.95 7.23 -12.35
CA LEU A 57 3.56 8.61 -12.06
C LEU A 57 4.56 9.34 -11.15
N ALA A 58 5.52 8.60 -10.60
CA ALA A 58 6.51 9.14 -9.68
C ALA A 58 7.77 9.61 -10.40
N THR A 59 8.62 10.35 -9.67
CA THR A 59 9.97 10.62 -10.14
C THR A 59 10.77 9.31 -10.28
N ARG A 60 11.83 9.33 -11.10
CA ARG A 60 12.72 8.18 -11.27
C ARG A 60 13.33 7.70 -9.95
N GLU A 61 13.66 8.64 -9.06
CA GLU A 61 14.23 8.35 -7.74
C GLU A 61 13.20 7.66 -6.84
N SER A 62 12.01 8.24 -6.70
CA SER A 62 10.94 7.65 -5.88
C SER A 62 10.47 6.30 -6.40
N ALA A 63 10.36 6.12 -7.72
CA ALA A 63 10.05 4.83 -8.33
C ALA A 63 11.14 3.77 -8.12
N PHE A 64 12.42 4.18 -8.09
CA PHE A 64 13.53 3.27 -7.78
C PHE A 64 13.51 2.87 -6.29
N ARG A 65 13.30 3.85 -5.40
CA ARG A 65 13.20 3.63 -3.96
C ARG A 65 12.04 2.67 -3.62
N LEU A 66 10.86 2.88 -4.21
CA LEU A 66 9.69 2.02 -4.03
C LEU A 66 10.04 0.54 -4.26
N ARG A 67 10.59 0.22 -5.44
CA ARG A 67 10.96 -1.16 -5.81
C ARG A 67 12.06 -1.73 -4.90
N GLN A 68 13.02 -0.90 -4.47
CA GLN A 68 14.08 -1.32 -3.57
C GLN A 68 13.53 -1.66 -2.17
N GLU A 69 12.65 -0.83 -1.63
CA GLU A 69 12.02 -1.07 -0.33
C GLU A 69 11.11 -2.31 -0.39
N HIS A 70 10.32 -2.49 -1.46
CA HIS A 70 9.51 -3.70 -1.67
C HIS A 70 10.35 -4.97 -1.73
N ALA A 71 11.44 -4.97 -2.51
CA ALA A 71 12.34 -6.11 -2.61
C ALA A 71 12.96 -6.46 -1.25
N ARG A 72 13.40 -5.45 -0.50
CA ARG A 72 13.93 -5.62 0.86
C ARG A 72 12.89 -6.20 1.82
N ILE A 73 11.64 -5.73 1.77
CA ILE A 73 10.56 -6.25 2.61
C ILE A 73 10.26 -7.70 2.23
N ALA A 74 10.18 -8.04 0.94
CA ALA A 74 9.97 -9.41 0.48
C ALA A 74 11.08 -10.38 0.96
N ASP A 75 12.35 -9.94 0.89
CA ASP A 75 13.49 -10.71 1.40
C ASP A 75 13.40 -10.93 2.92
N LEU A 76 12.92 -9.93 3.67
CA LEU A 76 12.73 -10.04 5.11
C LEU A 76 11.56 -10.98 5.43
N VAL A 77 10.45 -10.94 4.68
CA VAL A 77 9.34 -11.88 4.83
C VAL A 77 9.82 -13.33 4.66
N ALA A 78 10.66 -13.60 3.65
CA ALA A 78 11.20 -14.94 3.40
C ALA A 78 12.11 -15.49 4.53
N ARG A 79 12.55 -14.62 5.45
CA ARG A 79 13.43 -14.97 6.59
C ARG A 79 12.70 -15.02 7.93
N LEU A 80 11.37 -14.93 7.93
CA LEU A 80 10.59 -15.11 9.15
C LEU A 80 10.77 -16.52 9.73
N PRO A 81 10.74 -16.68 11.07
CA PRO A 81 10.48 -15.62 12.07
C PRO A 81 11.72 -14.79 12.45
N ALA A 82 12.93 -15.20 12.03
CA ALA A 82 14.19 -14.59 12.48
C ALA A 82 14.32 -13.09 12.15
N SER A 83 13.68 -12.63 11.08
CA SER A 83 13.69 -11.24 10.62
C SER A 83 12.63 -10.33 11.27
N GLY A 84 11.77 -10.84 12.16
CA GLY A 84 10.54 -10.16 12.60
C GLY A 84 10.68 -8.67 12.92
N PRO A 85 11.49 -8.27 13.93
CA PRO A 85 11.65 -6.86 14.27
C PRO A 85 12.18 -5.99 13.12
N ALA A 86 13.14 -6.50 12.33
CA ALA A 86 13.69 -5.77 11.20
C ALA A 86 12.66 -5.58 10.08
N LEU A 87 11.82 -6.60 9.85
CA LEU A 87 10.69 -6.54 8.92
C LEU A 87 9.65 -5.53 9.36
N GLY A 88 9.26 -5.54 10.64
CA GLY A 88 8.32 -4.56 11.19
C GLY A 88 8.83 -3.12 11.06
N THR A 89 10.11 -2.88 11.36
CA THR A 89 10.72 -1.55 11.16
C THR A 89 10.73 -1.14 9.69
N ALA A 90 11.12 -2.04 8.78
CA ALA A 90 11.18 -1.74 7.34
C ALA A 90 9.78 -1.41 6.80
N LEU A 91 8.76 -2.21 7.14
CA LEU A 91 7.38 -2.01 6.70
C LEU A 91 6.79 -0.70 7.26
N GLU A 92 7.01 -0.40 8.54
CA GLU A 92 6.56 0.88 9.12
C GLU A 92 7.21 2.08 8.42
N GLN A 93 8.53 2.03 8.19
CA GLN A 93 9.28 3.12 7.55
C GLN A 93 8.81 3.35 6.11
N HIS A 94 8.60 2.27 5.37
CA HIS A 94 8.09 2.28 4.01
C HIS A 94 6.71 2.94 3.94
N ILE A 95 5.73 2.45 4.70
CA ILE A 95 4.37 3.01 4.75
C ILE A 95 4.39 4.50 5.15
N ARG A 96 5.22 4.87 6.14
CA ARG A 96 5.34 6.27 6.57
C ARG A 96 5.94 7.15 5.48
N TRP A 97 6.91 6.65 4.72
CA TRP A 97 7.47 7.36 3.58
C TRP A 97 6.42 7.56 2.50
N GLU A 98 5.66 6.51 2.16
CA GLU A 98 4.65 6.59 1.12
C GLU A 98 3.59 7.65 1.43
N GLU A 99 3.08 7.60 2.65
CA GLU A 99 2.13 8.60 3.13
C GLU A 99 2.75 10.01 3.15
N ARG A 100 3.94 10.18 3.71
CA ARG A 100 4.45 11.54 3.99
C ARG A 100 5.12 12.20 2.79
N GLN A 101 5.57 11.42 1.81
CA GLN A 101 6.41 11.91 0.71
C GLN A 101 5.96 11.38 -0.65
N PHE A 102 5.81 10.07 -0.83
CA PHE A 102 5.50 9.49 -2.15
C PHE A 102 4.14 9.92 -2.68
N PHE A 103 3.07 9.76 -1.90
CA PHE A 103 1.72 10.16 -2.32
C PHE A 103 1.60 11.68 -2.52
N PRO A 104 2.13 12.55 -1.64
CA PRO A 104 2.22 13.98 -1.91
C PRO A 104 2.98 14.32 -3.20
N GLU A 105 4.10 13.65 -3.49
CA GLU A 105 4.87 13.85 -4.73
C GLU A 105 4.01 13.55 -5.96
N ILE A 106 3.34 12.39 -5.99
CA ILE A 106 2.45 12.02 -7.10
C ILE A 106 1.33 13.05 -7.25
N GLN A 107 0.69 13.47 -6.16
CA GLN A 107 -0.37 14.47 -6.22
C GLN A 107 0.10 15.84 -6.73
N ALA A 108 1.36 16.21 -6.46
CA ALA A 108 1.90 17.50 -6.85
C ALA A 108 2.42 17.52 -8.29
N THR A 109 2.81 16.38 -8.83
CA THR A 109 3.56 16.29 -10.10
C THR A 109 2.84 15.54 -11.21
N ALA A 110 1.91 14.63 -10.88
CA ALA A 110 1.18 13.87 -11.88
C ALA A 110 0.20 14.77 -12.65
N PRO A 111 0.14 14.67 -13.99
CA PRO A 111 -0.89 15.36 -14.78
C PRO A 111 -2.29 14.93 -14.35
N GLU A 112 -3.25 15.86 -14.39
CA GLU A 112 -4.65 15.59 -14.06
C GLU A 112 -5.20 14.38 -14.83
N GLU A 113 -4.88 14.27 -16.13
CA GLU A 113 -5.27 13.12 -16.96
C GLU A 113 -4.79 11.79 -16.39
N ALA A 114 -3.55 11.75 -15.90
CA ALA A 114 -2.98 10.55 -15.31
C ALA A 114 -3.66 10.20 -13.99
N LEU A 115 -4.03 11.18 -13.18
CA LEU A 115 -4.80 10.98 -11.94
C LEU A 115 -6.22 10.47 -12.23
N ARG A 116 -6.87 10.95 -13.30
CA ARG A 116 -8.17 10.41 -13.76
C ARG A 116 -8.06 8.95 -14.18
N LEU A 117 -7.04 8.60 -14.97
CA LEU A 117 -6.77 7.21 -15.38
C LEU A 117 -6.47 6.31 -14.17
N LEU A 118 -5.65 6.78 -13.23
CA LEU A 118 -5.37 6.09 -11.98
C LEU A 118 -6.65 5.83 -11.18
N SER A 119 -7.59 6.78 -11.19
CA SER A 119 -8.87 6.61 -10.53
C SER A 119 -9.71 5.48 -11.13
N ALA A 120 -9.78 5.40 -12.45
CA ALA A 120 -10.49 4.31 -13.13
C ALA A 120 -9.83 2.95 -12.85
N GLU A 121 -8.50 2.89 -12.85
CA GLU A 121 -7.74 1.69 -12.52
C GLU A 121 -7.95 1.25 -11.06
N THR A 122 -7.91 2.20 -10.13
CA THR A 122 -8.12 1.86 -8.72
C THR A 122 -9.57 1.52 -8.40
N ASP A 123 -10.56 1.99 -9.17
CA ASP A 123 -11.94 1.51 -9.07
C ASP A 123 -12.02 0.03 -9.44
N ARG A 124 -11.36 -0.39 -10.53
CA ARG A 124 -11.27 -1.80 -10.92
C ARG A 124 -10.50 -2.63 -9.89
N LEU A 125 -9.43 -2.09 -9.32
CA LEU A 125 -8.65 -2.74 -8.28
C LEU A 125 -9.52 -3.05 -7.05
N GLU A 126 -10.28 -2.06 -6.58
CA GLU A 126 -11.19 -2.22 -5.45
C GLU A 126 -12.34 -3.20 -5.75
N GLU A 127 -12.84 -3.22 -6.99
CA GLU A 127 -13.82 -4.22 -7.46
C GLU A 127 -13.25 -5.64 -7.50
N ARG A 128 -11.97 -5.83 -7.89
CA ARG A 128 -11.34 -7.16 -7.80
C ARG A 128 -11.17 -7.60 -6.34
N ARG A 129 -10.85 -6.66 -5.44
CA ARG A 129 -10.65 -6.93 -4.00
C ARG A 129 -11.96 -7.05 -3.22
N TRP A 130 -13.10 -7.02 -3.91
CA TRP A 130 -14.45 -6.89 -3.37
C TRP A 130 -14.96 -8.08 -2.56
N GLU A 131 -14.47 -9.31 -2.82
CA GLU A 131 -15.01 -10.51 -2.15
C GLU A 131 -14.70 -10.58 -0.64
N HIS A 132 -13.96 -9.61 -0.07
CA HIS A 132 -13.43 -9.68 1.29
C HIS A 132 -13.98 -8.64 2.28
N GLY A 133 -15.10 -7.94 2.03
CA GLY A 133 -15.74 -7.17 3.11
C GLY A 133 -16.94 -6.28 2.75
N ALA A 134 -18.03 -6.42 3.53
CA ALA A 134 -19.30 -5.69 3.36
C ALA A 134 -19.17 -4.15 3.32
N ASN A 135 -18.14 -3.59 3.97
CA ASN A 135 -17.90 -2.14 4.00
C ASN A 135 -17.14 -1.58 2.78
N ARG A 136 -16.40 -2.41 2.04
CA ARG A 136 -15.59 -1.96 0.89
C ARG A 136 -16.48 -1.46 -0.25
N ARG A 137 -17.63 -2.11 -0.45
CA ARG A 137 -18.69 -1.67 -1.38
C ARG A 137 -19.13 -0.23 -1.19
N ARG A 138 -19.47 0.13 0.05
CA ARG A 138 -19.94 1.47 0.38
C ARG A 138 -18.84 2.51 0.16
N LEU A 139 -17.59 2.18 0.50
CA LEU A 139 -16.45 3.07 0.29
C LEU A 139 -16.18 3.34 -1.19
N VAL A 140 -16.22 2.30 -2.03
CA VAL A 140 -16.09 2.43 -3.49
C VAL A 140 -17.19 3.32 -4.07
N GLN A 141 -18.45 3.09 -3.66
CA GLN A 141 -19.58 3.91 -4.11
C GLN A 141 -19.45 5.38 -3.69
N LEU A 142 -19.08 5.65 -2.44
CA LEU A 142 -18.86 7.02 -1.95
C LEU A 142 -17.72 7.72 -2.70
N ARG A 143 -16.64 7.00 -3.03
CA ARG A 143 -15.53 7.56 -3.80
C ARG A 143 -15.98 7.98 -5.20
N ARG A 144 -16.72 7.14 -5.91
CA ARG A 144 -17.25 7.45 -7.25
C ARG A 144 -18.08 8.73 -7.27
N LEU A 145 -18.80 9.03 -6.19
CA LEU A 145 -19.60 10.25 -6.07
C LEU A 145 -18.74 11.52 -5.88
N ARG A 146 -17.52 11.41 -5.33
CA ARG A 146 -16.60 12.55 -5.14
C ARG A 146 -15.80 12.91 -6.39
N MET A 147 -15.86 12.07 -7.43
CA MET A 147 -15.11 12.23 -8.68
C MET A 147 -15.97 12.70 -9.85
N ARG A 148 -17.27 12.91 -9.61
CA ARG A 148 -18.21 13.57 -10.52
C ARG A 148 -18.28 15.04 -10.17
#